data_AF-A0A1W9PGU9-F1
#
_entry.id   AF-A0A1W9PGU9-F1
#
_cell.length_a   1.000
_cell.length_b   1.000
_cell.length_c   1.000
_cell.angle_alpha   90.00
_cell.angle_beta   90.00
_cell.angle_gamma   90.00
#
_symmetry.space_group_name_H-M   'P 1'
#
loop_
_entity.id
_entity.type
_entity.pdbx_description
1 polymer ?
#
loop_
_entity_poly.entity_id
_entity_poly.type
_entity_poly.pdbx_seq_one_letter_code
_entity_poly.pdbx_strand_id
1 'polypeptide(L)'
;MEIITIPRVLREKLGDNGADSLVELLNRVSNHTRDDVLTFVEEKFERHLSEEIGKVNERIAEERVSINQRITEEVAKVNQRITDEIAMVRGEIQVLRTDMHTMRADLIKWMFIFWAGQIGVILGILFAFFR
;
A
#
# COMPACT_ATOMS: atom_id res chain seq x y z
N MET A 1 -50.21 -9.06 18.02
CA MET A 1 -51.39 -8.63 17.25
C MET A 1 -51.93 -7.40 17.94
N GLU A 2 -51.88 -6.23 17.30
CA GLU A 2 -52.63 -5.09 17.80
C GLU A 2 -54.11 -5.38 17.56
N ILE A 3 -54.86 -5.62 18.62
CA ILE A 3 -56.28 -5.89 18.53
C ILE A 3 -56.96 -4.53 18.38
N ILE A 4 -57.40 -4.21 17.16
CA ILE A 4 -58.15 -2.99 16.90
C ILE A 4 -59.51 -3.14 17.57
N THR A 5 -59.71 -2.45 18.70
CA THR A 5 -60.97 -2.46 19.44
C THR A 5 -61.89 -1.35 18.94
N ILE A 6 -63.18 -1.65 18.86
CA ILE A 6 -64.20 -0.68 18.43
C ILE A 6 -64.59 0.18 19.65
N PRO A 7 -64.46 1.52 19.58
CA PRO A 7 -64.97 2.42 20.59
C PRO A 7 -66.46 2.19 20.84
N ARG A 8 -66.89 2.24 22.11
CA ARG A 8 -68.28 1.94 22.53
C ARG A 8 -69.35 2.70 21.74
N VAL A 9 -69.09 3.97 21.42
CA VAL A 9 -69.97 4.84 20.63
C VAL A 9 -70.21 4.30 19.22
N LEU A 10 -69.18 3.73 18.59
CA LEU A 10 -69.28 3.13 17.26
C LEU A 10 -70.02 1.78 17.31
N ARG A 11 -69.80 0.98 18.37
CA ARG A 11 -70.52 -0.29 18.56
C ARG A 11 -72.02 -0.09 18.80
N GLU A 12 -72.41 0.91 19.59
CA GLU A 12 -73.83 1.25 19.83
C GLU A 12 -74.55 1.74 18.56
N LYS A 13 -73.84 2.42 17.64
CA LYS A 13 -74.41 2.93 16.38
C LYS A 13 -74.43 1.90 15.24
N LEU A 14 -73.44 1.02 15.19
CA LEU A 14 -73.29 -0.01 14.13
C LEU A 14 -73.98 -1.34 14.48
N GLY A 15 -74.33 -1.56 15.75
CA GLY A 15 -74.76 -2.86 16.26
C GLY A 15 -73.60 -3.86 16.35
N ASP A 16 -73.80 -4.98 17.04
CA ASP A 16 -72.73 -5.96 17.30
C ASP A 16 -72.16 -6.55 15.99
N ASN A 17 -73.04 -6.97 15.06
CA ASN A 17 -72.62 -7.52 13.76
C ASN A 17 -71.85 -6.50 12.90
N GLY A 18 -72.23 -5.22 12.95
CA GLY A 18 -71.57 -4.15 12.21
C GLY A 18 -70.21 -3.80 12.81
N ALA A 19 -70.09 -3.83 14.14
CA ALA A 19 -68.82 -3.64 14.85
C ALA A 19 -67.83 -4.76 14.53
N ASP A 20 -68.27 -6.02 14.50
CA ASP A 20 -67.41 -7.16 14.20
C ASP A 20 -66.92 -7.14 12.74
N SER A 21 -67.81 -6.79 11.79
CA SER A 21 -67.45 -6.61 10.37
C SER A 21 -66.42 -5.49 10.18
N LEU A 22 -66.51 -4.41 10.96
CA LEU A 22 -65.54 -3.31 10.93
C LEU A 22 -64.19 -3.74 11.50
N VAL A 23 -64.15 -4.54 12.56
CA VAL A 23 -62.90 -5.13 13.09
C VAL A 23 -62.22 -6.01 12.04
N GLU A 24 -62.97 -6.87 11.34
CA GLU A 24 -62.43 -7.70 10.26
C GLU A 24 -61.84 -6.86 9.12
N LEU A 25 -62.55 -5.81 8.70
CA LEU A 25 -62.07 -4.90 7.66
C LEU A 25 -60.81 -4.16 8.11
N LEU A 26 -60.79 -3.61 9.33
CA LEU A 26 -59.63 -2.90 9.86
C LEU A 26 -58.42 -3.82 10.03
N ASN A 27 -58.62 -5.05 10.51
CA ASN A 27 -57.55 -6.05 10.58
C ASN A 27 -57.05 -6.43 9.19
N ARG A 28 -57.93 -6.59 8.20
CA ARG A 28 -57.54 -6.89 6.82
C ARG A 28 -56.71 -5.76 6.22
N VAL A 29 -57.16 -4.51 6.36
CA VAL A 29 -56.45 -3.32 5.86
C VAL A 29 -55.12 -3.15 6.58
N SER A 30 -55.09 -3.32 7.91
CA SER A 30 -53.86 -3.22 8.71
C SER A 30 -52.82 -4.26 8.30
N ASN A 31 -53.23 -5.53 8.14
CA ASN A 31 -52.33 -6.59 7.69
C ASN A 31 -51.83 -6.34 6.26
N HIS A 32 -52.72 -5.98 5.33
CA HIS A 32 -52.33 -5.64 3.96
C HIS A 32 -51.35 -4.47 3.92
N THR A 33 -51.60 -3.42 4.72
CA THR A 33 -50.70 -2.26 4.79
C THR A 33 -49.34 -2.65 5.35
N ARG A 34 -49.31 -3.52 6.36
CA ARG A 34 -48.06 -4.02 6.94
C ARG A 34 -47.25 -4.84 5.94
N ASP A 35 -47.91 -5.70 5.18
CA ASP A 35 -47.28 -6.50 4.13
C ASP A 35 -46.75 -5.60 2.99
N ASP A 36 -47.56 -4.65 2.51
CA ASP A 36 -47.13 -3.68 1.48
C ASP A 36 -45.91 -2.86 1.93
N VAL A 37 -45.92 -2.39 3.17
CA VAL A 37 -44.80 -1.62 3.75
C VAL A 37 -43.56 -2.51 3.89
N LEU A 38 -43.73 -3.78 4.31
CA LEU A 38 -42.62 -4.71 4.43
C LEU A 38 -41.98 -4.95 3.06
N THR A 39 -42.77 -5.29 2.04
CA THR A 39 -42.30 -5.49 0.67
C THR A 39 -41.62 -4.23 0.12
N PHE A 40 -42.22 -3.05 0.32
CA PHE A 40 -41.61 -1.79 -0.12
C PHE A 40 -40.26 -1.52 0.55
N VAL A 41 -40.16 -1.78 1.86
CA VAL A 41 -38.90 -1.61 2.60
C VAL A 41 -37.86 -2.62 2.15
N GLU A 42 -38.24 -3.88 1.92
CA GLU A 42 -37.37 -4.93 1.40
C GLU A 42 -36.79 -4.54 0.03
N GLU A 43 -37.64 -4.18 -0.93
CA GLU A 43 -37.21 -3.75 -2.27
C GLU A 43 -36.28 -2.53 -2.21
N LYS A 44 -36.64 -1.53 -1.40
CA LYS A 44 -35.84 -0.32 -1.24
C LYS A 44 -34.50 -0.62 -0.58
N PHE A 45 -34.47 -1.51 0.42
CA PHE A 45 -33.26 -1.92 1.10
C PHE A 45 -32.35 -2.72 0.18
N GLU A 46 -32.88 -3.72 -0.55
CA GLU A 46 -32.12 -4.51 -1.52
C GLU A 46 -31.51 -3.64 -2.62
N ARG A 47 -32.28 -2.67 -3.14
CA ARG A 47 -31.78 -1.71 -4.12
C ARG A 47 -30.63 -0.88 -3.56
N HIS A 48 -30.82 -0.26 -2.39
CA HIS A 48 -29.76 0.56 -1.78
C HIS A 48 -28.53 -0.25 -1.40
N LEU A 49 -28.71 -1.47 -0.89
CA LEU A 49 -27.60 -2.35 -0.55
C LEU A 49 -26.81 -2.74 -1.81
N SER A 50 -27.50 -3.05 -2.90
CA SER A 50 -26.87 -3.35 -4.20
C SER A 50 -26.10 -2.15 -4.75
N GLU A 51 -26.67 -0.94 -4.65
CA GLU A 51 -26.02 0.31 -5.04
C GLU A 51 -24.74 0.56 -4.22
N GLU A 52 -24.80 0.43 -2.89
CA GLU A 52 -23.64 0.67 -2.01
C GLU A 52 -22.55 -0.40 -2.19
N ILE A 53 -22.92 -1.67 -2.36
CA ILE A 53 -21.97 -2.74 -2.72
C ILE A 53 -21.28 -2.42 -4.05
N GLY A 54 -22.05 -1.93 -5.04
CA GLY A 54 -21.53 -1.49 -6.33
C GLY A 54 -20.47 -0.40 -6.17
N LYS A 55 -20.78 0.67 -5.43
CA LYS A 55 -19.84 1.78 -5.16
C LYS A 55 -18.60 1.34 -4.41
N VAL A 56 -18.75 0.46 -3.41
CA VAL A 56 -17.60 -0.09 -2.66
C VAL A 56 -16.71 -0.90 -3.58
N ASN A 57 -17.28 -1.75 -4.44
CA ASN A 57 -16.50 -2.52 -5.41
C ASN A 57 -15.76 -1.63 -6.41
N GLU A 58 -16.41 -0.56 -6.90
CA GLU A 58 -15.79 0.43 -7.78
C GLU A 58 -14.59 1.11 -7.10
N ARG A 59 -14.79 1.64 -5.88
CA ARG A 59 -13.70 2.25 -5.09
C ARG A 59 -12.55 1.29 -4.82
N ILE A 60 -12.85 0.03 -4.48
CA ILE A 60 -11.82 -0.99 -4.27
C ILE A 60 -11.04 -1.26 -5.58
N ALA A 61 -11.71 -1.30 -6.73
CA ALA A 61 -11.07 -1.50 -8.01
C ALA A 61 -10.14 -0.32 -8.37
N GLU A 62 -10.60 0.92 -8.17
CA GLU A 62 -9.81 2.13 -8.37
C GLU A 62 -8.58 2.18 -7.44
N GLU A 63 -8.77 1.91 -6.15
CA GLU A 63 -7.68 1.88 -5.17
C GLU A 63 -6.63 0.80 -5.51
N ARG A 64 -7.07 -0.38 -5.98
CA ARG A 64 -6.14 -1.43 -6.45
C ARG A 64 -5.30 -0.98 -7.62
N VAL A 65 -5.89 -0.29 -8.59
CA VAL A 65 -5.16 0.26 -9.75
C VAL A 65 -4.15 1.31 -9.30
N SER A 66 -4.57 2.25 -8.46
CA SER A 66 -3.71 3.31 -7.91
C SER A 66 -2.53 2.73 -7.11
N ILE A 67 -2.78 1.75 -6.25
CA ILE A 67 -1.74 1.05 -5.47
C ILE A 67 -0.75 0.34 -6.40
N ASN A 68 -1.24 -0.42 -7.38
CA ASN A 68 -0.38 -1.13 -8.34
C ASN A 68 0.51 -0.17 -9.14
N GLN A 69 -0.03 0.98 -9.55
CA GLN A 69 0.73 2.02 -10.24
C GLN A 69 1.83 2.58 -9.32
N ARG A 70 1.48 2.97 -8.09
CA ARG A 70 2.46 3.48 -7.11
C ARG A 70 3.56 2.47 -6.79
N ILE A 71 3.20 1.19 -6.63
CA ILE A 71 4.17 0.11 -6.40
C ILE A 71 5.12 0.01 -7.60
N THR A 72 4.59 0.02 -8.82
CA THR A 72 5.41 -0.07 -10.04
C THR A 72 6.39 1.10 -10.14
N GLU A 73 5.92 2.32 -9.87
CA GLU A 73 6.75 3.53 -9.88
C GLU A 73 7.85 3.48 -8.80
N GLU A 74 7.51 3.09 -7.57
CA GLU A 74 8.49 3.01 -6.48
C GLU A 74 9.51 1.89 -6.71
N VAL A 75 9.10 0.74 -7.25
CA VAL A 75 10.02 -0.34 -7.65
C VAL A 75 10.99 0.15 -8.73
N ALA A 76 10.50 0.89 -9.73
CA ALA A 76 11.36 1.46 -10.76
C ALA A 76 12.38 2.46 -10.18
N LYS A 77 11.95 3.34 -9.26
CA LYS A 77 12.85 4.29 -8.58
C LYS A 77 13.91 3.58 -7.73
N VAL A 78 13.52 2.53 -6.99
CA VAL A 78 14.45 1.74 -6.17
C VAL A 78 15.47 1.04 -7.06
N ASN A 79 15.04 0.40 -8.15
CA ASN A 79 15.94 -0.25 -9.10
C ASN A 79 16.93 0.75 -9.72
N GLN A 80 16.46 1.96 -10.06
CA GLN A 80 17.33 3.02 -10.56
C GLN A 80 18.37 3.42 -9.52
N ARG A 81 17.96 3.72 -8.29
CA ARG A 81 18.87 4.07 -7.19
C ARG A 81 19.92 3.00 -6.92
N ILE A 82 19.52 1.73 -6.90
CA ILE A 82 20.45 0.61 -6.73
C ILE A 82 21.46 0.57 -7.88
N THR A 83 21.00 0.78 -9.12
CA THR A 83 21.88 0.80 -10.30
C THR A 83 22.90 1.94 -10.21
N ASP A 84 22.46 3.13 -9.80
CA ASP A 84 23.31 4.31 -9.65
C ASP A 84 24.33 4.12 -8.52
N GLU A 85 23.91 3.58 -7.37
CA GLU A 85 24.81 3.26 -6.25
C GLU A 85 25.85 2.20 -6.63
N ILE A 86 25.46 1.16 -7.37
CA ILE A 86 26.40 0.15 -7.89
C ILE A 86 27.42 0.80 -8.83
N ALA A 87 26.99 1.71 -9.72
CA ALA A 87 27.88 2.40 -10.63
C ALA A 87 28.88 3.30 -9.88
N MET A 88 28.41 4.03 -8.86
CA MET A 88 29.25 4.86 -8.01
C MET A 88 30.30 4.03 -7.26
N VAL A 89 29.89 2.95 -6.57
CA VAL A 89 30.80 2.06 -5.85
C VAL A 89 31.83 1.42 -6.79
N ARG A 90 31.43 1.02 -7.99
CA ARG A 90 32.37 0.51 -9.01
C ARG A 90 33.40 1.58 -9.41
N GLY A 91 32.97 2.83 -9.56
CA GLY A 91 33.86 3.96 -9.83
C GLY A 91 34.87 4.19 -8.70
N GLU A 92 34.41 4.24 -7.46
CA GLU A 92 35.27 4.38 -6.28
C GLU A 92 36.32 3.26 -6.17
N ILE A 93 35.92 2.01 -6.45
CA ILE A 93 36.85 0.86 -6.49
C ILE A 93 37.91 1.02 -7.58
N GLN A 94 37.56 1.55 -8.76
CA GLN A 94 38.52 1.78 -9.83
C GLN A 94 39.54 2.88 -9.48
N VAL A 95 39.07 3.96 -8.85
CA VAL A 95 39.94 5.03 -8.35
C VAL A 95 40.90 4.46 -7.31
N LEU A 96 40.38 3.76 -6.29
CA LEU A 96 41.19 3.15 -5.24
C LEU A 96 42.23 2.18 -5.80
N ARG A 97 41.88 1.36 -6.80
CA ARG A 97 42.82 0.45 -7.47
C ARG A 97 43.95 1.24 -8.14
N THR A 98 43.61 2.34 -8.81
CA THR A 98 44.60 3.21 -9.46
C THR A 98 45.55 3.82 -8.43
N ASP A 99 45.02 4.34 -7.33
CA ASP A 99 45.81 4.91 -6.23
C ASP A 99 46.73 3.87 -5.57
N MET A 100 46.27 2.62 -5.45
CA MET A 100 47.13 1.53 -4.98
C MET A 100 48.28 1.24 -5.95
N HIS A 101 48.05 1.30 -7.26
CA HIS A 101 49.10 1.10 -8.26
C HIS A 101 50.11 2.25 -8.26
N THR A 102 49.66 3.50 -8.14
CA THR A 102 50.54 4.67 -8.05
C THR A 102 51.38 4.62 -6.77
N MET A 103 50.77 4.34 -5.61
CA MET A 103 51.48 4.17 -4.35
C MET A 103 52.55 3.07 -4.43
N ARG A 104 52.21 1.90 -5.02
CA ARG A 104 53.19 0.82 -5.23
C ARG A 104 54.35 1.26 -6.12
N ALA A 105 54.07 1.98 -7.21
CA ALA A 105 55.10 2.47 -8.11
C ALA A 105 56.04 3.47 -7.40
N ASP A 106 55.48 4.37 -6.60
CA ASP A 106 56.26 5.34 -5.84
C ASP A 106 57.11 4.69 -4.75
N LEU A 107 56.57 3.70 -4.03
CA LEU A 107 57.34 2.88 -3.09
C LEU A 107 58.52 2.18 -3.80
N ILE A 108 58.31 1.61 -4.98
CA ILE A 108 59.39 0.97 -5.77
C ILE A 108 60.45 2.00 -6.19
N LYS A 109 60.06 3.19 -6.67
CA LYS A 109 61.02 4.26 -7.01
C LYS A 109 61.88 4.64 -5.82
N TRP A 110 61.27 4.82 -4.65
CA TRP A 110 62.00 5.15 -3.42
C TRP A 110 62.93 4.02 -2.97
N MET A 111 62.52 2.76 -3.11
CA MET A 111 63.41 1.62 -2.87
C MET A 111 64.64 1.64 -3.78
N PHE A 112 64.49 1.95 -5.07
CA PHE A 112 65.63 2.06 -5.98
C PHE A 112 66.60 3.18 -5.62
N ILE A 113 66.09 4.38 -5.31
CA ILE A 113 66.92 5.52 -4.89
C ILE A 113 67.70 5.15 -3.63
N PHE A 114 67.02 4.55 -2.65
CA PHE A 114 67.64 4.07 -1.43
C PHE A 114 68.75 3.04 -1.72
N TRP A 115 68.43 2.00 -2.49
CA TRP A 115 69.39 0.94 -2.85
C TRP A 115 70.60 1.46 -3.62
N ALA A 116 70.39 2.36 -4.59
CA ALA A 116 71.48 2.99 -5.34
C ALA A 116 72.41 3.79 -4.42
N GLY A 117 71.83 4.52 -3.44
CA GLY A 117 72.59 5.21 -2.40
C GLY A 117 73.43 4.24 -1.55
N GLN A 118 72.83 3.14 -1.08
CA GLN A 118 73.56 2.12 -0.29
C GLN A 118 74.72 1.50 -1.09
N ILE A 119 74.49 1.12 -2.35
CA ILE A 119 75.53 0.58 -3.24
C ILE A 119 76.65 1.60 -3.46
N GLY A 120 76.31 2.88 -3.68
CA GLY A 120 77.29 3.95 -3.84
C GLY A 120 78.18 4.13 -2.62
N VAL A 121 77.61 4.09 -1.40
CA VAL A 121 78.38 4.17 -0.14
C VAL A 121 79.30 2.95 0.02
N ILE A 122 78.80 1.73 -0.22
CA ILE A 122 79.61 0.50 -0.11
C ILE A 122 80.78 0.53 -1.10
N LEU A 123 80.52 0.88 -2.36
CA LEU A 123 81.57 1.01 -3.38
C LEU A 123 82.59 2.09 -3.03
N GLY A 124 82.14 3.22 -2.49
CA GLY A 124 83.02 4.29 -2.01
C GLY A 124 83.95 3.83 -0.88
N ILE A 125 83.42 3.09 0.09
CA ILE A 125 84.22 2.51 1.19
C ILE A 125 85.22 1.48 0.65
N LEU A 126 84.78 0.56 -0.20
CA LEU A 126 85.67 -0.45 -0.80
C LEU A 126 86.80 0.21 -1.58
N PHE A 127 86.50 1.21 -2.43
CA PHE A 127 87.52 1.93 -3.20
C PHE A 127 88.51 2.70 -2.31
N ALA A 128 88.07 3.24 -1.18
CA ALA A 128 88.94 3.90 -0.21
C ALA A 128 89.86 2.92 0.55
N PHE A 129 89.40 1.69 0.81
CA PHE A 129 90.19 0.65 1.51
C PHE A 129 91.13 -0.14 0.58
N PHE A 130 90.83 -0.25 -0.72
CA PHE A 130 91.66 -0.96 -1.71
C PHE A 130 92.67 -0.04 -2.44
N ARG A 131 92.85 1.20 -1.97
CA ARG A 131 93.86 2.16 -2.41
C ARG A 131 94.89 2.39 -1.32
#